data_AF-A0A069P4V7-F1
#
_entry.id   AF-A0A069P4V7-F1
#
_cell.length_a   1.000
_cell.length_b   1.000
_cell.length_c   1.000
_cell.angle_alpha   90.00
_cell.angle_beta   90.00
_cell.angle_gamma   90.00
#
_symmetry.space_group_name_H-M   'P 1'
#
loop_
_entity.id
_entity.type
_entity.pdbx_description
1 polymer ?
#
loop_
_entity_poly.entity_id
_entity_poly.type
_entity_poly.pdbx_seq_one_letter_code
_entity_poly.pdbx_strand_id
1 'polypeptide(L)'
;MTVTPSMVGKIEEIQPDDLDSLANVIRPVLFNALSASQASAFALPNKAMPTVIVTNDRLTGDAKGVFEPRKWTISINTAAFGSLFLSSGDAQADRAYKVRKDPMDCIDTMYHETRHCQQHFWIFAMVQQRPADFEQTPNIARWPQSFAGTDSPLTSKAALAAKQPLPDDQANLLTIKQMAVGMYAWHLFLFEKQGAYLDYANDARSMQKEYELAKKQAEQLLINAGPESTAIDVEDMAEDRTAMAYNSKPWEDDAFYCGAVAGAYWSDGHAPDGLLANQCSRQYAAAYNNRKLSAATNGNASGPAVSIRPTGTGS
;
A
#
# COMPACT_ATOMS: atom_id res chain seq x y z
N MET A 1 46.18 -7.77 23.86
CA MET A 1 44.98 -8.53 23.47
C MET A 1 43.98 -7.54 22.94
N THR A 2 43.81 -7.53 21.63
CA THR A 2 42.96 -6.62 20.86
C THR A 2 41.50 -7.05 21.03
N VAL A 3 40.64 -6.13 21.47
CA VAL A 3 39.19 -6.36 21.55
C VAL A 3 38.61 -6.19 20.15
N THR A 4 38.07 -7.26 19.57
CA THR A 4 37.30 -7.21 18.32
C THR A 4 35.87 -6.70 18.59
N PRO A 5 35.36 -5.74 17.79
CA PRO A 5 33.99 -5.26 17.91
C PRO A 5 33.06 -6.24 17.18
N SER A 6 32.47 -7.19 17.91
CA SER A 6 31.46 -8.09 17.31
C SER A 6 30.50 -8.66 18.35
N MET A 7 29.96 -7.85 19.27
CA MET A 7 28.84 -8.24 20.13
C MET A 7 27.94 -7.04 20.49
N VAL A 8 27.50 -6.29 19.48
CA VAL A 8 26.36 -5.39 19.61
C VAL A 8 25.20 -5.99 18.82
N GLY A 9 24.25 -6.58 19.55
CA GLY A 9 22.87 -6.83 19.15
C GLY A 9 22.63 -7.54 17.82
N LYS A 10 22.96 -8.82 17.71
CA LYS A 10 22.16 -9.71 16.85
C LYS A 10 20.96 -10.14 17.68
N ILE A 11 19.75 -9.71 17.31
CA ILE A 11 18.54 -10.41 17.74
C ILE A 11 18.75 -11.85 17.24
N GLU A 12 18.79 -12.82 18.15
CA GLU A 12 18.90 -14.23 17.75
C GLU A 12 17.76 -14.54 16.77
N GLU A 13 18.11 -15.25 15.70
CA GLU A 13 17.13 -15.66 14.69
C GLU A 13 16.04 -16.49 15.38
N ILE A 14 14.78 -16.07 15.24
CA ILE A 14 13.64 -16.73 15.87
C ILE A 14 13.53 -18.14 15.26
N GLN A 15 13.45 -19.16 16.11
CA GLN A 15 13.46 -20.55 15.63
C GLN A 15 12.17 -20.88 14.86
N PRO A 16 12.20 -21.84 13.91
CA PRO A 16 11.03 -22.16 13.08
C PRO A 16 9.74 -22.43 13.85
N ASP A 17 9.80 -23.22 14.93
CA ASP A 17 8.62 -23.54 15.77
C ASP A 17 8.04 -22.28 16.47
N ASP A 18 8.88 -21.30 16.76
CA ASP A 18 8.48 -20.02 17.33
C ASP A 18 7.84 -19.11 16.28
N LEU A 19 8.23 -19.22 14.99
CA LEU A 19 7.59 -18.49 13.89
C LEU A 19 6.14 -18.95 13.69
N ASP A 20 5.90 -20.27 13.68
CA ASP A 20 4.55 -20.84 13.57
C ASP A 20 3.70 -20.47 14.78
N SER A 21 4.29 -20.50 15.98
CA SER A 21 3.63 -20.07 17.21
C SER A 21 3.22 -18.60 17.14
N LEU A 22 4.10 -17.73 16.65
CA LEU A 22 3.82 -16.30 16.49
C LEU A 22 2.74 -16.06 15.42
N ALA A 23 2.79 -16.77 14.29
CA ALA A 23 1.74 -16.72 13.27
C ALA A 23 0.37 -17.14 13.85
N ASN A 24 0.33 -18.16 14.72
CA ASN A 24 -0.89 -18.61 15.39
C ASN A 24 -1.46 -17.59 16.38
N VAL A 25 -0.61 -16.78 17.02
CA VAL A 25 -1.03 -15.67 17.90
C VAL A 25 -1.57 -14.49 17.09
N ILE A 26 -0.96 -14.18 15.95
CA ILE A 26 -1.31 -13.03 15.11
C ILE A 26 -2.57 -13.27 14.28
N ARG A 27 -2.74 -14.48 13.75
CA ARG A 27 -3.83 -14.82 12.82
C ARG A 27 -5.22 -14.41 13.32
N PRO A 28 -5.62 -14.68 14.59
CA PRO A 28 -6.91 -14.24 15.10
C PRO A 28 -7.09 -12.71 15.09
N VAL A 29 -6.03 -11.95 15.34
CA VAL A 29 -6.07 -10.48 15.31
C VAL A 29 -6.35 -9.98 13.90
N LEU A 30 -5.61 -10.49 12.91
CA LEU A 30 -5.82 -10.11 11.50
C LEU A 30 -7.19 -10.55 10.99
N PHE A 31 -7.64 -11.76 11.36
CA PHE A 31 -8.94 -12.26 10.93
C PHE A 31 -10.06 -11.43 11.53
N ASN A 32 -9.96 -11.05 12.80
CA ASN A 32 -10.92 -10.13 13.41
C ASN A 32 -10.92 -8.78 12.70
N ALA A 33 -9.76 -8.22 12.35
CA ALA A 33 -9.70 -6.96 11.58
C ALA A 33 -10.38 -7.08 10.20
N LEU A 34 -10.24 -8.22 9.52
CA LEU A 34 -10.84 -8.47 8.20
C LEU A 34 -12.34 -8.80 8.26
N SER A 35 -12.80 -9.49 9.31
CA SER A 35 -14.16 -10.02 9.41
C SER A 35 -15.05 -9.25 10.37
N ALA A 36 -14.52 -8.25 11.10
CA ALA A 36 -15.31 -7.51 12.09
C ALA A 36 -16.54 -6.90 11.42
N SER A 37 -17.72 -7.14 12.01
CA SER A 37 -18.97 -6.51 11.58
C SER A 37 -18.92 -4.98 11.68
N GLN A 38 -18.02 -4.45 12.51
CA GLN A 38 -17.71 -3.02 12.62
C GLN A 38 -17.04 -2.47 11.35
N ALA A 39 -16.40 -3.32 10.54
CA ALA A 39 -15.95 -2.96 9.19
C ALA A 39 -17.13 -2.79 8.20
N SER A 40 -18.38 -2.92 8.68
CA SER A 40 -19.62 -2.69 7.94
C SER A 40 -19.62 -3.48 6.62
N ALA A 41 -19.98 -2.84 5.51
CA ALA A 41 -20.06 -3.43 4.18
C ALA A 41 -18.74 -4.00 3.64
N PHE A 42 -17.59 -3.74 4.29
CA PHE A 42 -16.27 -4.19 3.83
C PHE A 42 -15.72 -5.43 4.55
N ALA A 43 -16.49 -6.01 5.48
CA ALA A 43 -16.09 -7.24 6.14
C ALA A 43 -15.90 -8.39 5.13
N LEU A 44 -14.76 -9.08 5.19
CA LEU A 44 -14.48 -10.20 4.32
C LEU A 44 -15.20 -11.46 4.82
N PRO A 45 -15.76 -12.30 3.92
CA PRO A 45 -16.27 -13.61 4.32
C PRO A 45 -15.11 -14.52 4.77
N ASN A 46 -15.38 -15.47 5.67
CA ASN A 46 -14.34 -16.39 6.21
C ASN A 46 -13.53 -17.10 5.11
N LYS A 47 -14.16 -17.42 3.97
CA LYS A 47 -13.49 -18.07 2.82
C LYS A 47 -12.53 -17.13 2.07
N ALA A 48 -12.57 -15.82 2.33
CA ALA A 48 -11.67 -14.82 1.78
C ALA A 48 -10.48 -14.49 2.69
N MET A 49 -10.36 -15.13 3.86
CA MET A 49 -9.23 -14.86 4.75
C MET A 49 -7.90 -15.27 4.10
N PRO A 50 -6.81 -14.50 4.33
CA PRO A 50 -5.48 -14.82 3.85
C PRO A 50 -4.82 -15.89 4.71
N THR A 51 -3.84 -16.57 4.13
CA THR A 51 -2.85 -17.30 4.92
C THR A 51 -1.97 -16.27 5.64
N VAL A 52 -1.60 -16.55 6.89
CA VAL A 52 -0.71 -15.68 7.68
C VAL A 52 0.57 -16.44 7.96
N ILE A 53 1.69 -15.87 7.54
CA ILE A 53 3.04 -16.43 7.70
C ILE A 53 3.89 -15.43 8.46
N VAL A 54 4.72 -15.91 9.39
CA VAL A 54 5.80 -15.14 10.00
C VAL A 54 7.12 -15.74 9.54
N THR A 55 8.09 -14.90 9.14
CA THR A 55 9.35 -15.37 8.56
C THR A 55 10.54 -14.51 8.99
N ASN A 56 11.73 -15.11 9.06
CA ASN A 56 12.99 -14.37 9.17
C ASN A 56 13.49 -13.87 7.80
N ASP A 57 12.96 -14.43 6.71
CA ASP A 57 13.40 -14.13 5.36
C ASP A 57 13.12 -12.67 5.00
N ARG A 58 14.09 -12.06 4.32
CA ARG A 58 13.90 -10.72 3.75
C ARG A 58 12.73 -10.73 2.79
N LEU A 59 11.80 -9.82 3.02
CA LEU A 59 10.71 -9.53 2.09
C LEU A 59 11.19 -8.52 1.04
N THR A 60 10.42 -8.35 -0.03
CA THR A 60 10.73 -7.42 -1.12
C THR A 60 11.05 -6.02 -0.58
N GLY A 61 12.17 -5.46 -1.01
CA GLY A 61 12.59 -4.11 -0.59
C GLY A 61 12.89 -3.96 0.90
N ASP A 62 13.22 -5.06 1.60
CA ASP A 62 13.40 -5.11 3.05
C ASP A 62 12.12 -4.72 3.84
N ALA A 63 10.95 -4.94 3.25
CA ALA A 63 9.67 -4.67 3.88
C ALA A 63 9.47 -5.50 5.17
N LYS A 64 8.80 -4.90 6.16
CA LYS A 64 8.45 -5.58 7.42
C LYS A 64 7.22 -6.47 7.29
N GLY A 65 6.41 -6.27 6.25
CA GLY A 65 5.27 -7.09 5.90
C GLY A 65 5.03 -7.02 4.39
N VAL A 66 4.29 -7.99 3.87
CA VAL A 66 3.78 -7.97 2.49
C VAL A 66 2.52 -8.82 2.37
N PHE A 67 1.49 -8.25 1.73
CA PHE A 67 0.40 -9.00 1.17
C PHE A 67 0.72 -9.42 -0.26
N GLU A 68 0.86 -10.72 -0.49
CA GLU A 68 1.08 -11.27 -1.82
C GLU A 68 -0.26 -11.73 -2.42
N PRO A 69 -0.88 -10.96 -3.35
CA PRO A 69 -2.22 -11.26 -3.86
C PRO A 69 -2.30 -12.59 -4.59
N ARG A 70 -1.25 -12.98 -5.33
CA ARG A 70 -1.20 -14.27 -6.05
C ARG A 70 -1.23 -15.48 -5.10
N LYS A 71 -0.64 -15.37 -3.91
CA LYS A 71 -0.69 -16.43 -2.90
C LYS A 71 -1.81 -16.22 -1.89
N TRP A 72 -2.47 -15.07 -1.93
CA TRP A 72 -3.45 -14.63 -0.95
C TRP A 72 -2.92 -14.78 0.49
N THR A 73 -1.69 -14.30 0.69
CA THR A 73 -0.91 -14.53 1.91
C THR A 73 -0.40 -13.20 2.45
N ILE A 74 -0.54 -12.98 3.75
CA ILE A 74 0.14 -11.92 4.49
C ILE A 74 1.39 -12.55 5.13
N SER A 75 2.57 -12.06 4.75
CA SER A 75 3.83 -12.44 5.37
C SER A 75 4.33 -11.30 6.23
N ILE A 76 4.70 -11.57 7.48
CA ILE A 76 5.29 -10.58 8.40
C ILE A 76 6.71 -11.01 8.72
N ASN A 77 7.67 -10.13 8.49
CA ASN A 77 9.06 -10.39 8.83
C ASN A 77 9.28 -10.22 10.34
N THR A 78 10.14 -11.04 10.93
CA THR A 78 10.40 -11.00 12.37
C THR A 78 11.00 -9.69 12.87
N ALA A 79 11.66 -8.92 12.01
CA ALA A 79 12.13 -7.57 12.31
C ALA A 79 10.99 -6.61 12.70
N ALA A 80 9.75 -6.88 12.28
CA ALA A 80 8.57 -6.13 12.75
C ALA A 80 8.38 -6.26 14.27
N PHE A 81 8.74 -7.40 14.85
CA PHE A 81 8.59 -7.70 16.28
C PHE A 81 9.88 -7.45 17.07
N GLY A 82 11.00 -7.13 16.42
CA GLY A 82 12.32 -7.08 17.07
C GLY A 82 12.36 -6.19 18.31
N SER A 83 11.51 -5.18 18.35
CA SER A 83 11.37 -4.20 19.41
C SER A 83 10.47 -4.66 20.59
N LEU A 84 9.67 -5.72 20.39
CA LEU A 84 8.95 -6.44 21.46
C LEU A 84 9.89 -7.29 22.31
N PHE A 85 11.00 -7.74 21.73
CA PHE A 85 11.99 -8.59 22.38
C PHE A 85 13.05 -7.71 23.06
N LEU A 86 12.72 -7.18 24.23
CA LEU A 86 13.61 -6.33 25.03
C LEU A 86 14.76 -7.13 25.65
N SER A 87 15.97 -6.54 25.66
CA SER A 87 17.09 -7.09 26.44
C SER A 87 16.90 -6.85 27.94
N SER A 88 17.36 -7.78 28.77
CA SER A 88 17.14 -7.80 30.23
C SER A 88 17.71 -6.61 31.02
N GLY A 89 18.45 -5.70 30.37
CA GLY A 89 19.14 -4.56 30.98
C GLY A 89 18.35 -3.24 31.04
N ASP A 90 17.19 -3.12 30.38
CA ASP A 90 16.46 -1.85 30.32
C ASP A 90 15.73 -1.51 31.64
N ALA A 91 15.73 -0.22 32.03
CA ALA A 91 14.96 0.26 33.18
C ALA A 91 13.44 0.10 32.94
N GLN A 92 12.65 -0.12 34.00
CA GLN A 92 11.22 -0.44 33.86
C GLN A 92 10.39 0.63 33.12
N ALA A 93 10.72 1.91 33.29
CA ALA A 93 10.08 3.00 32.56
C ALA A 93 10.41 2.97 31.05
N ASP A 94 11.67 2.71 30.70
CA ASP A 94 12.11 2.57 29.31
C ASP A 94 11.45 1.36 28.66
N ARG A 95 11.29 0.25 29.40
CA ARG A 95 10.54 -0.92 28.94
C ARG A 95 9.08 -0.59 28.68
N ALA A 96 8.42 0.17 29.55
CA ALA A 96 7.00 0.52 29.38
C ALA A 96 6.78 1.48 28.20
N TYR A 97 7.71 2.41 27.97
CA TYR A 97 7.68 3.30 26.81
C TYR A 97 7.93 2.54 25.51
N LYS A 98 8.98 1.71 25.48
CA LYS A 98 9.30 0.82 24.36
C LYS A 98 8.12 -0.08 24.03
N VAL A 99 7.60 -0.85 24.98
CA VAL A 99 6.43 -1.75 24.78
C VAL A 99 5.18 -1.03 24.25
N ARG A 100 5.02 0.29 24.40
CA ARG A 100 3.90 1.02 23.77
C ARG A 100 4.21 1.53 22.38
N LYS A 101 5.40 2.10 22.18
CA LYS A 101 5.79 2.77 20.93
C LYS A 101 6.36 1.81 19.89
N ASP A 102 7.06 0.79 20.36
CA ASP A 102 7.81 -0.15 19.54
C ASP A 102 6.94 -1.19 18.80
N PRO A 103 5.78 -1.65 19.33
CA PRO A 103 4.82 -2.40 18.53
C PRO A 103 4.11 -1.54 17.49
N MET A 104 4.20 -0.20 17.51
CA MET A 104 3.47 0.63 16.54
C MET A 104 3.86 0.27 15.12
N ASP A 105 5.15 0.10 14.83
CA ASP A 105 5.63 -0.33 13.52
C ASP A 105 5.04 -1.69 13.12
N CYS A 106 4.94 -2.61 14.08
CA CYS A 106 4.34 -3.92 13.87
C CYS A 106 2.84 -3.82 13.57
N ILE A 107 2.10 -3.03 14.36
CA ILE A 107 0.66 -2.84 14.21
C ILE A 107 0.34 -2.11 12.91
N ASP A 108 1.08 -1.04 12.60
CA ASP A 108 0.99 -0.29 11.34
C ASP A 108 1.18 -1.25 10.16
N THR A 109 2.29 -2.00 10.14
CA THR A 109 2.56 -3.02 9.11
C THR A 109 1.42 -4.04 9.01
N MET A 110 0.99 -4.62 10.12
CA MET A 110 -0.06 -5.65 10.13
C MET A 110 -1.39 -5.12 9.56
N TYR A 111 -1.82 -3.93 9.96
CA TYR A 111 -3.06 -3.34 9.49
C TYR A 111 -2.95 -2.82 8.05
N HIS A 112 -1.78 -2.32 7.64
CA HIS A 112 -1.47 -1.94 6.26
C HIS A 112 -1.62 -3.15 5.31
N GLU A 113 -0.94 -4.28 5.59
CA GLU A 113 -1.05 -5.48 4.75
C GLU A 113 -2.45 -6.10 4.77
N THR A 114 -3.11 -6.03 5.93
CA THR A 114 -4.50 -6.45 6.06
C THR A 114 -5.42 -5.61 5.19
N ARG A 115 -5.18 -4.30 5.13
CA ARG A 115 -5.92 -3.39 4.28
C ARG A 115 -5.72 -3.72 2.81
N HIS A 116 -4.50 -4.07 2.37
CA HIS A 116 -4.27 -4.57 1.01
C HIS A 116 -5.07 -5.83 0.68
N CYS A 117 -5.17 -6.79 1.60
CA CYS A 117 -6.01 -7.98 1.41
C CYS A 117 -7.49 -7.60 1.20
N GLN A 118 -8.01 -6.69 2.03
CA GLN A 118 -9.38 -6.19 1.93
C GLN A 118 -9.61 -5.43 0.61
N GLN A 119 -8.72 -4.50 0.26
CA GLN A 119 -8.79 -3.72 -0.98
C GLN A 119 -8.83 -4.61 -2.21
N HIS A 120 -7.91 -5.58 -2.34
CA HIS A 120 -7.89 -6.48 -3.50
C HIS A 120 -9.21 -7.23 -3.66
N PHE A 121 -9.78 -7.74 -2.57
CA PHE A 121 -11.06 -8.45 -2.61
C PHE A 121 -12.17 -7.55 -3.16
N TRP A 122 -12.30 -6.32 -2.66
CA TRP A 122 -13.36 -5.40 -3.07
C TRP A 122 -13.13 -4.78 -4.45
N ILE A 123 -11.88 -4.56 -4.85
CA ILE A 123 -11.51 -4.16 -6.20
C ILE A 123 -11.96 -5.23 -7.20
N PHE A 124 -11.73 -6.51 -6.92
CA PHE A 124 -12.20 -7.60 -7.80
C PHE A 124 -13.71 -7.67 -7.87
N ALA A 125 -14.41 -7.54 -6.74
CA ALA A 125 -15.85 -7.45 -6.71
C ALA A 125 -16.35 -6.30 -7.62
N MET A 126 -15.73 -5.13 -7.53
CA MET A 126 -16.10 -3.94 -8.31
C MET A 126 -15.96 -4.16 -9.81
N VAL A 127 -14.77 -4.58 -10.27
CA VAL A 127 -14.50 -4.71 -11.71
C VAL A 127 -15.30 -5.84 -12.35
N GLN A 128 -15.72 -6.85 -11.57
CA GLN A 128 -16.49 -7.99 -12.07
C GLN A 128 -18.01 -7.76 -12.02
N GLN A 129 -18.53 -7.04 -11.02
CA GLN A 129 -19.97 -6.82 -10.86
C GLN A 129 -20.47 -5.54 -11.53
N ARG A 130 -19.58 -4.57 -11.79
CA ARG A 130 -19.94 -3.26 -12.35
C ARG A 130 -19.17 -2.95 -13.65
N PRO A 131 -19.26 -3.79 -14.70
CA PRO A 131 -18.52 -3.55 -15.94
C PRO A 131 -18.89 -2.23 -16.64
N ALA A 132 -20.11 -1.73 -16.45
CA ALA A 132 -20.54 -0.42 -16.96
C ALA A 132 -19.76 0.77 -16.35
N ASP A 133 -19.10 0.58 -15.20
CA ASP A 133 -18.20 1.60 -14.66
C ASP A 133 -16.86 1.68 -15.41
N PHE A 134 -16.61 0.74 -16.32
CA PHE A 134 -15.35 0.55 -17.03
C PHE A 134 -15.50 0.34 -18.54
N GLU A 135 -16.45 1.04 -19.17
CA GLU A 135 -16.73 0.90 -20.61
C GLU A 135 -15.52 1.10 -21.52
N GLN A 136 -14.56 1.94 -21.12
CA GLN A 136 -13.33 2.21 -21.89
C GLN A 136 -12.28 1.10 -21.74
N THR A 137 -12.39 0.25 -20.72
CA THR A 137 -11.45 -0.84 -20.39
C THR A 137 -12.20 -2.15 -20.08
N PRO A 138 -12.98 -2.69 -21.02
CA PRO A 138 -13.87 -3.83 -20.75
C PRO A 138 -13.13 -5.09 -20.26
N ASN A 139 -11.84 -5.23 -20.55
CA ASN A 139 -11.03 -6.36 -20.09
C ASN A 139 -10.69 -6.30 -18.59
N ILE A 140 -10.88 -5.17 -17.90
CA ILE A 140 -10.63 -5.06 -16.46
C ILE A 140 -11.44 -6.07 -15.64
N ALA A 141 -12.62 -6.49 -16.12
CA ALA A 141 -13.42 -7.53 -15.48
C ALA A 141 -12.76 -8.92 -15.52
N ARG A 142 -11.88 -9.17 -16.50
CA ARG A 142 -11.12 -10.43 -16.66
C ARG A 142 -9.83 -10.43 -15.85
N TRP A 143 -9.28 -9.25 -15.57
CA TRP A 143 -8.02 -9.06 -14.87
C TRP A 143 -7.87 -9.90 -13.59
N PRO A 144 -8.84 -9.96 -12.66
CA PRO A 144 -8.68 -10.72 -11.41
C PRO A 144 -8.36 -12.21 -11.61
N GLN A 145 -8.86 -12.80 -12.71
CA GLN A 145 -8.62 -14.20 -13.05
C GLN A 145 -7.36 -14.39 -13.90
N SER A 146 -6.92 -13.35 -14.60
CA SER A 146 -5.89 -13.45 -15.64
C SER A 146 -4.48 -13.30 -15.10
N PHE A 147 -4.29 -12.66 -13.94
CA PHE A 147 -2.99 -12.58 -13.28
C PHE A 147 -2.76 -13.67 -12.22
N ALA A 148 -3.73 -14.57 -12.04
CA ALA A 148 -3.58 -15.77 -11.24
C ALA A 148 -2.63 -16.75 -11.95
N GLY A 149 -1.55 -17.14 -11.29
CA GLY A 149 -0.74 -18.27 -11.76
C GLY A 149 -1.52 -19.58 -11.67
N THR A 150 -1.00 -20.65 -12.26
CA THR A 150 -1.55 -22.01 -12.10
C THR A 150 -1.68 -22.35 -10.60
N ASP A 151 -2.82 -22.89 -10.19
CA ASP A 151 -3.15 -23.27 -8.80
C ASP A 151 -3.09 -22.13 -7.77
N SER A 152 -3.19 -20.88 -8.22
CA SER A 152 -3.19 -19.71 -7.35
C SER A 152 -4.47 -19.61 -6.51
N PRO A 153 -4.38 -19.44 -5.17
CA PRO A 153 -5.53 -19.16 -4.33
C PRO A 153 -6.36 -17.97 -4.81
N LEU A 154 -5.73 -16.99 -5.46
CA LEU A 154 -6.35 -15.79 -6.03
C LEU A 154 -7.58 -16.10 -6.88
N THR A 155 -7.52 -17.10 -7.75
CA THR A 155 -8.64 -17.49 -8.64
C THR A 155 -9.91 -17.76 -7.84
N SER A 156 -9.78 -18.49 -6.73
CA SER A 156 -10.92 -18.81 -5.85
C SER A 156 -11.44 -17.58 -5.10
N LYS A 157 -10.55 -16.66 -4.74
CA LYS A 157 -10.88 -15.43 -3.99
C LYS A 157 -11.53 -14.39 -4.90
N ALA A 158 -11.04 -14.23 -6.13
CA ALA A 158 -11.68 -13.43 -7.17
C ALA A 158 -13.08 -13.99 -7.52
N ALA A 159 -13.22 -15.31 -7.66
CA ALA A 159 -14.53 -15.93 -7.90
C ALA A 159 -15.52 -15.74 -6.74
N LEU A 160 -15.01 -15.67 -5.51
CA LEU A 160 -15.79 -15.35 -4.32
C LEU A 160 -16.17 -13.86 -4.27
N ALA A 161 -15.22 -12.97 -4.55
CA ALA A 161 -15.44 -11.52 -4.63
C ALA A 161 -16.51 -11.14 -5.65
N ALA A 162 -16.50 -11.78 -6.83
CA ALA A 162 -17.51 -11.60 -7.87
C ALA A 162 -18.97 -11.85 -7.41
N LYS A 163 -19.17 -12.56 -6.29
CA LYS A 163 -20.47 -12.92 -5.74
C LYS A 163 -20.83 -12.16 -4.45
N GLN A 164 -19.88 -11.42 -3.89
CA GLN A 164 -20.10 -10.68 -2.66
C GLN A 164 -20.75 -9.34 -2.99
N PRO A 165 -21.94 -9.01 -2.45
CA PRO A 165 -22.57 -7.73 -2.70
C PRO A 165 -21.63 -6.58 -2.36
N LEU A 166 -21.46 -5.64 -3.30
CA LEU A 166 -20.71 -4.42 -3.05
C LEU A 166 -21.43 -3.54 -2.01
N PRO A 167 -20.69 -2.69 -1.28
CA PRO A 167 -21.28 -1.66 -0.45
C PRO A 167 -22.28 -0.79 -1.24
N ASP A 168 -23.43 -0.48 -0.65
CA ASP A 168 -24.49 0.34 -1.26
C ASP A 168 -24.28 1.86 -1.04
N ASP A 169 -23.05 2.27 -0.72
CA ASP A 169 -22.70 3.67 -0.49
C ASP A 169 -21.87 4.21 -1.67
N GLN A 170 -22.31 5.34 -2.24
CA GLN A 170 -21.72 5.92 -3.44
C GLN A 170 -20.28 6.40 -3.23
N ALA A 171 -19.96 6.94 -2.05
CA ALA A 171 -18.59 7.38 -1.75
C ALA A 171 -17.64 6.18 -1.70
N ASN A 172 -18.04 5.11 -1.01
CA ASN A 172 -17.32 3.85 -0.96
C ASN A 172 -17.12 3.24 -2.36
N LEU A 173 -18.18 3.20 -3.19
CA LEU A 173 -18.07 2.70 -4.56
C LEU A 173 -17.10 3.53 -5.41
N LEU A 174 -17.11 4.86 -5.25
CA LEU A 174 -16.18 5.74 -5.94
C LEU A 174 -14.73 5.45 -5.52
N THR A 175 -14.45 5.30 -4.23
CA THR A 175 -13.10 4.99 -3.74
C THR A 175 -12.60 3.64 -4.27
N ILE A 176 -13.44 2.60 -4.25
CA ILE A 176 -13.07 1.29 -4.83
C ILE A 176 -12.84 1.42 -6.34
N LYS A 177 -13.66 2.20 -7.05
CA LYS A 177 -13.50 2.44 -8.50
C LYS A 177 -12.16 3.13 -8.80
N GLN A 178 -11.78 4.13 -8.02
CA GLN A 178 -10.51 4.84 -8.15
C GLN A 178 -9.32 3.91 -7.90
N MET A 179 -9.37 3.11 -6.83
CA MET A 179 -8.35 2.08 -6.58
C MET A 179 -8.27 1.06 -7.72
N ALA A 180 -9.40 0.62 -8.25
CA ALA A 180 -9.46 -0.38 -9.30
C ALA A 180 -8.78 0.09 -10.60
N VAL A 181 -9.06 1.32 -11.08
CA VAL A 181 -8.44 1.82 -12.30
C VAL A 181 -6.95 2.11 -12.14
N GLY A 182 -6.54 2.64 -10.98
CA GLY A 182 -5.13 2.88 -10.68
C GLY A 182 -4.34 1.58 -10.62
N MET A 183 -4.85 0.59 -9.88
CA MET A 183 -4.19 -0.71 -9.70
C MET A 183 -4.17 -1.51 -11.00
N TYR A 184 -5.21 -1.40 -11.83
CA TYR A 184 -5.24 -2.04 -13.15
C TYR A 184 -4.17 -1.48 -14.09
N ALA A 185 -4.09 -0.15 -14.22
CA ALA A 185 -3.07 0.51 -15.03
C ALA A 185 -1.64 0.16 -14.55
N TRP A 186 -1.42 0.14 -13.23
CA TRP A 186 -0.13 -0.26 -12.64
C TRP A 186 0.23 -1.72 -12.93
N HIS A 187 -0.69 -2.68 -12.77
CA HIS A 187 -0.42 -4.07 -13.11
C HIS A 187 -0.10 -4.26 -14.61
N LEU A 188 -0.83 -3.60 -15.51
CA LEU A 188 -0.55 -3.65 -16.94
C LEU A 188 0.84 -3.08 -17.27
N PHE A 189 1.22 -1.96 -16.66
CA PHE A 189 2.57 -1.40 -16.78
C PHE A 189 3.64 -2.42 -16.36
N LEU A 190 3.45 -3.08 -15.21
CA LEU A 190 4.38 -4.10 -14.73
C LEU A 190 4.47 -5.30 -15.68
N PHE A 191 3.34 -5.78 -16.21
CA PHE A 191 3.32 -6.88 -17.17
C PHE A 191 4.06 -6.52 -18.46
N GLU A 192 3.79 -5.33 -19.00
CA GLU A 192 4.48 -4.82 -20.17
C GLU A 192 6.00 -4.74 -19.94
N LYS A 193 6.45 -4.19 -18.81
CA LYS A 193 7.87 -4.10 -18.44
C LYS A 193 8.54 -5.47 -18.30
N GLN A 194 7.81 -6.47 -17.83
CA GLN A 194 8.30 -7.84 -17.64
C GLN A 194 8.21 -8.68 -18.92
N GLY A 195 7.61 -8.17 -20.00
CA GLY A 195 7.32 -8.97 -21.20
C GLY A 195 6.34 -10.11 -20.93
N ALA A 196 5.49 -9.96 -19.92
CA ALA A 196 4.47 -10.92 -19.53
C ALA A 196 3.13 -10.52 -20.17
N TYR A 197 2.36 -11.53 -20.59
CA TYR A 197 1.12 -11.32 -21.33
C TYR A 197 -0.07 -11.96 -20.62
N LEU A 198 -1.22 -11.30 -20.68
CA LEU A 198 -2.48 -11.78 -20.12
C LEU A 198 -3.27 -12.48 -21.24
N ASP A 199 -4.24 -13.31 -20.87
CA ASP A 199 -5.05 -14.06 -21.84
C ASP A 199 -5.85 -13.15 -22.81
N TYR A 200 -6.20 -11.93 -22.39
CA TYR A 200 -6.87 -10.90 -23.19
C TYR A 200 -5.93 -9.87 -23.84
N ALA A 201 -4.65 -9.91 -23.50
CA ALA A 201 -3.60 -9.03 -24.01
C ALA A 201 -2.33 -9.88 -24.19
N ASN A 202 -2.39 -10.77 -25.19
CA ASN A 202 -1.54 -11.94 -25.33
C ASN A 202 -0.23 -11.68 -26.12
N ASP A 203 -0.02 -10.44 -26.55
CA ASP A 203 1.19 -10.00 -27.25
C ASP A 203 1.55 -8.56 -26.88
N ALA A 204 2.74 -8.10 -27.29
CA ALA A 204 3.22 -6.75 -26.97
C ALA A 204 2.28 -5.64 -27.46
N ARG A 205 1.63 -5.81 -28.63
CA ARG A 205 0.78 -4.78 -29.21
C ARG A 205 -0.54 -4.66 -28.47
N SER A 206 -1.16 -5.79 -28.15
CA SER A 206 -2.41 -5.86 -27.39
C SER A 206 -2.21 -5.43 -25.94
N MET A 207 -1.08 -5.78 -25.32
CA MET A 207 -0.69 -5.30 -23.99
C MET A 207 -0.51 -3.78 -23.96
N GLN A 208 0.28 -3.22 -24.87
CA GLN A 208 0.47 -1.78 -24.97
C GLN A 208 -0.87 -1.05 -25.17
N LYS A 209 -1.71 -1.56 -26.08
CA LYS A 209 -3.04 -0.98 -26.33
C LYS A 209 -3.92 -0.99 -25.07
N GLU A 210 -3.93 -2.12 -24.34
CA GLU A 210 -4.72 -2.25 -23.11
C GLU A 210 -4.19 -1.31 -22.01
N TYR A 211 -2.87 -1.18 -21.87
CA TYR A 211 -2.24 -0.24 -20.94
C TYR A 211 -2.62 1.21 -21.24
N GLU A 212 -2.57 1.65 -22.51
CA GLU A 212 -2.94 3.03 -22.88
C GLU A 212 -4.42 3.33 -22.60
N LEU A 213 -5.33 2.35 -22.78
CA LEU A 213 -6.73 2.50 -22.42
C LEU A 213 -6.92 2.61 -20.90
N ALA A 214 -6.23 1.75 -20.13
CA ALA A 214 -6.26 1.76 -18.68
C ALA A 214 -5.70 3.04 -18.09
N LYS A 215 -4.56 3.50 -18.60
CA LYS A 215 -3.93 4.77 -18.24
C LYS A 215 -4.88 5.94 -18.46
N LYS A 216 -5.44 6.07 -19.66
CA LYS A 216 -6.39 7.16 -19.98
C LYS A 216 -7.59 7.16 -19.05
N GLN A 217 -8.14 5.99 -18.73
CA GLN A 217 -9.27 5.90 -17.82
C GLN A 217 -8.86 6.25 -16.37
N ALA A 218 -7.68 5.83 -15.93
CA ALA A 218 -7.14 6.20 -14.62
C ALA A 218 -6.92 7.71 -14.52
N GLU A 219 -6.37 8.37 -15.54
CA GLU A 219 -6.16 9.83 -15.58
C GLU A 219 -7.49 10.59 -15.40
N GLN A 220 -8.58 10.10 -16.00
CA GLN A 220 -9.90 10.71 -15.88
C GLN A 220 -10.48 10.58 -14.47
N LEU A 221 -10.33 9.42 -13.82
CA LEU A 221 -10.95 9.14 -12.52
C LEU A 221 -10.11 9.61 -11.32
N LEU A 222 -8.80 9.79 -11.51
CA LEU A 222 -7.87 10.18 -10.47
C LEU A 222 -7.52 11.69 -10.51
N ILE A 223 -8.21 12.48 -11.34
CA ILE A 223 -7.98 13.92 -11.50
C ILE A 223 -8.23 14.75 -10.22
N ASN A 224 -9.05 14.24 -9.29
CA ASN A 224 -9.36 14.89 -8.01
C ASN A 224 -9.17 13.94 -6.81
N ALA A 225 -8.31 12.92 -6.96
CA ALA A 225 -8.14 11.86 -5.95
C ALA A 225 -6.99 12.13 -4.97
N GLY A 226 -6.11 13.09 -5.26
CA GLY A 226 -4.97 13.45 -4.42
C GLY A 226 -5.30 14.51 -3.35
N PRO A 227 -4.29 14.92 -2.56
CA PRO A 227 -4.44 15.92 -1.50
C PRO A 227 -4.98 17.22 -2.08
N GLU A 228 -5.85 17.92 -1.35
CA GLU A 228 -6.46 19.18 -1.80
C GLU A 228 -7.23 19.02 -3.13
N SER A 229 -7.76 17.82 -3.41
CA SER A 229 -8.42 17.45 -4.67
C SER A 229 -7.52 17.61 -5.90
N THR A 230 -6.22 17.35 -5.75
CA THR A 230 -5.28 17.38 -6.87
C THR A 230 -5.31 16.09 -7.68
N ALA A 231 -4.80 16.17 -8.92
CA ALA A 231 -4.67 15.01 -9.78
C ALA A 231 -3.52 14.10 -9.31
N ILE A 232 -3.75 12.80 -9.32
CA ILE A 232 -2.68 11.79 -9.22
C ILE A 232 -2.04 11.65 -10.61
N ASP A 233 -0.72 11.76 -10.66
CA ASP A 233 0.07 11.51 -11.86
C ASP A 233 0.14 10.00 -12.10
N VAL A 234 -0.63 9.52 -13.08
CA VAL A 234 -0.78 8.08 -13.36
C VAL A 234 0.49 7.45 -13.91
N GLU A 235 1.29 8.21 -14.68
CA GLU A 235 2.58 7.73 -15.15
C GLU A 235 3.56 7.59 -13.98
N ASP A 236 3.72 8.64 -13.18
CA ASP A 236 4.62 8.60 -12.01
C ASP A 236 4.21 7.47 -11.06
N MET A 237 2.91 7.35 -10.74
CA MET A 237 2.33 6.26 -9.94
C MET A 237 2.65 4.87 -10.51
N ALA A 238 2.55 4.68 -11.83
CA ALA A 238 2.81 3.40 -12.46
C ALA A 238 4.31 3.04 -12.46
N GLU A 239 5.18 4.02 -12.72
CA GLU A 239 6.62 3.84 -12.80
C GLU A 239 7.29 3.65 -11.43
N ASP A 240 6.64 4.12 -10.36
CA ASP A 240 7.07 3.91 -8.97
C ASP A 240 8.50 4.40 -8.68
N ARG A 241 8.90 5.51 -9.33
CA ARG A 241 10.28 6.03 -9.29
C ARG A 241 10.60 6.85 -8.06
N THR A 242 9.59 7.30 -7.33
CA THR A 242 9.74 8.20 -6.19
C THR A 242 8.86 7.76 -5.02
N ALA A 243 9.18 8.21 -3.81
CA ALA A 243 8.30 8.00 -2.66
C ALA A 243 6.92 8.64 -2.87
N MET A 244 6.82 9.72 -3.66
CA MET A 244 5.52 10.28 -4.02
C MET A 244 4.75 9.33 -4.94
N ALA A 245 5.38 8.78 -5.97
CA ALA A 245 4.74 7.82 -6.87
C ALA A 245 4.19 6.61 -6.12
N TYR A 246 4.97 6.08 -5.18
CA TYR A 246 4.54 4.98 -4.32
C TYR A 246 3.36 5.41 -3.43
N ASN A 247 3.54 6.48 -2.65
CA ASN A 247 2.54 6.91 -1.66
C ASN A 247 1.26 7.50 -2.28
N SER A 248 1.29 7.91 -3.56
CA SER A 248 0.13 8.49 -4.26
C SER A 248 -0.79 7.44 -4.85
N LYS A 249 -0.35 6.17 -4.92
CA LYS A 249 -1.22 5.06 -5.31
C LYS A 249 -2.43 5.04 -4.37
N PRO A 250 -3.68 5.12 -4.87
CA PRO A 250 -4.85 5.21 -4.02
C PRO A 250 -4.97 4.07 -2.98
N TRP A 251 -4.49 2.88 -3.33
CA TRP A 251 -4.49 1.73 -2.42
C TRP A 251 -3.36 1.78 -1.38
N GLU A 252 -2.21 2.39 -1.68
CA GLU A 252 -1.13 2.61 -0.71
C GLU A 252 -1.52 3.71 0.28
N ASP A 253 -2.06 4.83 -0.20
CA ASP A 253 -2.49 5.94 0.67
C ASP A 253 -3.52 5.47 1.70
N ASP A 254 -4.51 4.71 1.26
CA ASP A 254 -5.54 4.12 2.12
C ASP A 254 -4.97 3.06 3.08
N ALA A 255 -4.00 2.25 2.65
CA ALA A 255 -3.33 1.27 3.52
C ALA A 255 -2.45 1.95 4.58
N PHE A 256 -1.68 2.97 4.21
CA PHE A 256 -0.91 3.79 5.15
C PHE A 256 -1.80 4.53 6.13
N TYR A 257 -2.93 5.06 5.68
CA TYR A 257 -3.89 5.70 6.59
C TYR A 257 -4.45 4.70 7.60
N CYS A 258 -4.84 3.51 7.14
CA CYS A 258 -5.33 2.43 8.00
C CYS A 258 -4.30 2.02 9.07
N GLY A 259 -3.06 1.77 8.65
CA GLY A 259 -1.98 1.42 9.57
C GLY A 259 -1.63 2.54 10.56
N ALA A 260 -1.61 3.80 10.10
CA ALA A 260 -1.36 4.96 10.96
C ALA A 260 -2.45 5.16 12.03
N VAL A 261 -3.73 4.95 11.68
CA VAL A 261 -4.85 5.03 12.64
C VAL A 261 -4.75 3.90 13.67
N ALA A 262 -4.44 2.67 13.24
CA ALA A 262 -4.27 1.53 14.14
C ALA A 262 -3.07 1.72 15.09
N GLY A 263 -1.94 2.17 14.57
CA GLY A 263 -0.75 2.48 15.36
C GLY A 263 -0.99 3.58 16.38
N ALA A 264 -1.70 4.64 16.00
CA ALA A 264 -2.07 5.73 16.91
C ALA A 264 -3.04 5.25 18.00
N TYR A 265 -4.05 4.44 17.66
CA TYR A 265 -4.94 3.83 18.65
C TYR A 265 -4.17 3.03 19.70
N TRP A 266 -3.19 2.24 19.26
CA TRP A 266 -2.39 1.42 20.14
C TRP A 266 -1.51 2.26 21.09
N SER A 267 -0.91 3.34 20.57
CA SER A 267 -0.11 4.28 21.37
C SER A 267 -0.93 5.01 22.42
N ASP A 268 -2.09 5.54 22.01
CA ASP A 268 -2.83 6.54 22.77
C ASP A 268 -3.97 5.91 23.59
N GLY A 269 -4.31 4.65 23.31
CA GLY A 269 -5.39 3.90 23.98
C GLY A 269 -6.79 4.30 23.52
N HIS A 270 -6.91 5.16 22.51
CA HIS A 270 -8.16 5.57 21.88
C HIS A 270 -7.94 5.94 20.42
N ALA A 271 -9.01 5.95 19.61
CA ALA A 271 -8.92 6.33 18.21
C ALA A 271 -8.48 7.80 18.09
N PRO A 272 -7.67 8.17 17.08
CA PRO A 272 -7.27 9.56 16.90
C PRO A 272 -8.49 10.48 16.77
N ASP A 273 -8.44 11.62 17.43
CA ASP A 273 -9.50 12.63 17.31
C ASP A 273 -9.49 13.29 15.94
N GLY A 274 -10.66 13.68 15.44
CA GLY A 274 -10.78 14.53 14.25
C GLY A 274 -10.41 13.87 12.93
N LEU A 275 -10.59 12.54 12.79
CA LEU A 275 -10.48 11.86 11.49
C LEU A 275 -11.43 12.53 10.48
N LEU A 276 -10.87 13.11 9.42
CA LEU A 276 -11.64 13.77 8.38
C LEU A 276 -11.96 12.78 7.26
N ALA A 277 -13.15 12.90 6.68
CA ALA A 277 -13.45 12.25 5.41
C ALA A 277 -12.47 12.77 4.33
N ASN A 278 -11.91 11.87 3.52
CA ASN A 278 -10.94 12.16 2.46
C ASN A 278 -9.59 12.72 2.94
N GLN A 279 -9.13 12.34 4.12
CA GLN A 279 -7.79 12.66 4.59
C GLN A 279 -6.75 11.72 3.98
N CYS A 280 -5.70 12.26 3.35
CA CYS A 280 -4.56 11.47 2.91
C CYS A 280 -3.70 10.98 4.10
N SER A 281 -2.97 9.89 3.89
CA SER A 281 -1.95 9.41 4.81
C SER A 281 -0.87 10.48 5.05
N ARG A 282 -0.18 10.36 6.19
CA ARG A 282 0.95 11.25 6.52
C ARG A 282 2.09 11.08 5.52
N GLN A 283 2.29 9.86 5.04
CA GLN A 283 3.30 9.47 4.06
C GLN A 283 3.07 10.18 2.74
N TYR A 284 1.83 10.17 2.24
CA TYR A 284 1.49 10.89 1.01
C TYR A 284 1.55 12.40 1.20
N ALA A 285 0.99 12.93 2.30
CA ALA A 285 1.05 14.36 2.61
C ALA A 285 2.50 14.88 2.72
N ALA A 286 3.39 14.13 3.36
CA ALA A 286 4.81 14.47 3.47
C ALA A 286 5.51 14.47 2.10
N ALA A 287 5.28 13.43 1.28
CA ALA A 287 5.82 13.35 -0.06
C ALA A 287 5.32 14.52 -0.95
N TYR A 288 4.04 14.86 -0.83
CA TYR A 288 3.42 16.00 -1.52
C TYR A 288 4.03 17.35 -1.16
N ASN A 289 4.14 17.63 0.14
CA ASN A 289 4.74 18.87 0.61
C ASN A 289 6.22 19.00 0.20
N ASN A 290 6.98 17.90 0.25
CA ASN A 290 8.38 17.89 -0.18
C ASN A 290 8.52 18.24 -1.66
N ARG A 291 7.69 17.68 -2.55
CA ARG A 291 7.71 18.01 -3.99
C ARG A 291 7.37 19.49 -4.24
N LYS A 292 6.34 20.03 -3.56
CA LYS A 292 5.99 21.46 -3.63
C LYS A 292 7.19 22.35 -3.24
N LEU A 293 7.87 22.02 -2.14
CA LEU A 293 9.04 22.75 -1.68
C LEU A 293 10.22 22.67 -2.67
N SER A 294 10.51 21.48 -3.21
CA SER A 294 11.55 21.32 -4.23
C SER A 294 11.25 22.09 -5.51
N ALA A 295 9.99 22.10 -5.97
CA ALA A 295 9.57 22.88 -7.13
C ALA A 295 9.72 24.40 -6.89
N ALA A 296 9.37 24.89 -5.71
CA ALA A 296 9.55 26.30 -5.34
C ALA A 296 11.05 26.70 -5.26
N THR A 297 11.90 25.80 -4.79
CA THR A 297 13.35 26.04 -4.68
C THR A 297 14.02 26.05 -6.06
N ASN A 298 13.61 25.15 -6.96
CA ASN A 298 14.10 25.09 -8.34
C ASN A 298 13.57 26.24 -9.21
N GLY A 299 12.34 26.72 -8.97
CA GLY A 299 11.78 27.89 -9.66
C GLY A 299 12.48 29.21 -9.31
N ASN A 300 13.10 29.31 -8.13
CA ASN A 300 13.88 30.48 -7.71
C ASN A 300 15.34 30.44 -8.19
N ALA A 301 15.84 29.31 -8.71
CA ALA A 301 17.18 29.20 -9.27
C ALA A 301 17.29 29.73 -10.73
N SER A 302 16.17 30.10 -11.35
CA SER A 302 16.07 30.64 -12.71
C SER A 302 15.61 32.10 -12.74
N GLY A 303 16.05 32.92 -11.78
CA GLY A 303 15.95 34.38 -11.88
C GLY A 303 17.04 34.95 -12.81
N PRO A 304 16.73 35.94 -13.67
CA PRO A 304 17.72 36.45 -14.61
C PRO A 304 18.87 37.10 -13.85
N ALA A 305 20.10 36.72 -14.20
CA ALA A 305 21.29 37.45 -13.80
C ALA A 305 21.12 38.90 -14.26
N VAL A 306 20.85 39.80 -13.30
CA VAL A 306 20.92 41.24 -13.53
C VAL A 306 22.39 41.56 -13.80
N SER A 307 22.74 41.60 -15.09
CA SER A 307 24.01 42.14 -15.57
C SER A 307 24.03 43.63 -15.25
N ILE A 308 24.54 44.00 -14.09
CA ILE A 308 24.86 45.39 -13.77
C ILE A 308 26.07 45.78 -14.64
N ARG A 309 25.79 46.41 -15.79
CA ARG A 309 26.79 47.16 -16.55
C ARG A 309 27.19 48.39 -15.71
N PRO A 310 28.48 48.67 -15.47
CA PRO A 310 28.89 49.92 -14.84
C PRO A 310 28.63 51.06 -15.83
N THR A 311 27.74 51.98 -15.46
CA THR A 311 27.60 53.26 -16.14
C THR A 311 28.81 54.12 -15.82
N GLY A 312 29.58 54.45 -16.86
CA GLY A 312 30.67 55.40 -16.78
C GLY A 312 30.18 56.79 -16.35
N THR A 313 30.87 57.36 -15.38
CA THR A 313 30.85 58.79 -15.09
C THR A 313 31.63 59.52 -16.18
N GLY A 314 30.92 60.34 -16.97
CA GLY A 314 31.55 61.35 -17.82
C GLY A 314 31.68 62.65 -17.03
N SER A 315 32.92 63.09 -16.80
CA SER A 315 33.46 64.47 -16.72
C SER A 315 34.88 64.38 -16.18
#